data_AF-A0A7C4ZS55-F1
#
_entry.id   AF-A0A7C4ZS55-F1
#
_cell.length_a   1.000
_cell.length_b   1.000
_cell.length_c   1.000
_cell.angle_alpha   90.00
_cell.angle_beta   90.00
_cell.angle_gamma   90.00
#
_symmetry.space_group_name_H-M   'P 1'
#
loop_
_entity.id
_entity.type
_entity.pdbx_description
1 polymer ?
#
loop_
_entity_poly.entity_id
_entity_poly.type
_entity_poly.pdbx_seq_one_letter_code
_entity_poly.pdbx_strand_id
1 'polypeptide(L)'
;MKIASLKFSDKKKPSFYDVKVDDMGDVRYYNKKGQPHRLDGPAIEMANGYKAWYVNGKLHREDGPAIEWPDGGRSWYVNGKRHRIDGPAIEWPEGTKWWFVNGKLVGTSKEGFTEEDFKQWKKEHGL
;
A
#
# COMPACT_ATOMS: atom_id res chain seq x y z
N MET A 1 -42.76 8.96 30.80
CA MET A 1 -42.06 8.03 29.89
C MET A 1 -41.29 8.87 28.87
N LYS A 2 -39.95 8.72 28.80
CA LYS A 2 -39.09 9.40 27.83
C LYS A 2 -39.23 8.71 26.46
N ILE A 3 -39.55 9.46 25.42
CA ILE A 3 -39.20 9.10 24.05
C ILE A 3 -38.35 10.24 23.48
N ALA A 4 -37.03 10.04 23.46
CA ALA A 4 -36.11 10.96 22.82
C ALA A 4 -36.15 10.69 21.31
N SER A 5 -36.62 11.66 20.52
CA SER A 5 -36.45 11.65 19.07
C SER A 5 -35.01 12.07 18.73
N LEU A 6 -34.14 11.10 18.47
CA LEU A 6 -32.83 11.37 17.86
C LEU A 6 -33.04 11.64 16.37
N LYS A 7 -32.78 12.88 15.96
CA LYS A 7 -32.85 13.33 14.56
C LYS A 7 -31.69 12.71 13.78
N PHE A 8 -31.98 11.86 12.80
CA PHE A 8 -31.01 11.46 11.79
C PHE A 8 -30.66 12.67 10.93
N SER A 9 -29.44 13.18 11.06
CA SER A 9 -28.89 14.18 10.16
C SER A 9 -28.23 13.48 8.96
N ASP A 10 -29.05 13.02 8.01
CA ASP A 10 -28.59 12.47 6.72
C ASP A 10 -28.13 13.59 5.78
N LYS A 11 -26.98 14.20 6.10
CA LYS A 11 -26.17 14.91 5.10
C LYS A 11 -24.93 14.07 4.85
N LYS A 12 -25.08 12.94 4.15
CA LYS A 12 -23.96 12.19 3.57
C LYS A 12 -23.21 13.16 2.64
N LYS A 13 -22.12 13.75 3.14
CA LYS A 13 -21.13 14.43 2.28
C LYS A 13 -20.77 13.44 1.17
N PRO A 14 -20.76 13.85 -0.11
CA PRO A 14 -20.31 12.96 -1.16
C PRO A 14 -18.89 12.54 -0.82
N SER A 15 -18.73 11.26 -0.48
CA SER A 15 -17.44 10.61 -0.48
C SER A 15 -16.87 10.81 -1.89
N PHE A 16 -15.63 11.30 -2.01
CA PHE A 16 -14.92 11.36 -3.28
C PHE A 16 -14.74 9.95 -3.91
N TYR A 17 -14.99 8.91 -3.11
CA TYR A 17 -14.79 7.51 -3.44
C TYR A 17 -16.12 6.75 -3.46
N ASP A 18 -16.25 5.80 -4.37
CA ASP A 18 -17.22 4.71 -4.23
C ASP A 18 -16.66 3.71 -3.21
N VAL A 19 -17.40 3.41 -2.15
CA VAL A 19 -16.93 2.60 -1.02
C VAL A 19 -17.77 1.34 -0.92
N LYS A 20 -17.12 0.18 -0.97
CA LYS A 20 -17.75 -1.13 -0.83
C LYS A 20 -17.27 -1.79 0.45
N VAL A 21 -18.22 -2.26 1.25
CA VAL A 21 -17.98 -3.05 2.47
C VAL A 21 -18.75 -4.35 2.33
N ASP A 22 -18.10 -5.48 2.59
CA ASP A 22 -18.75 -6.80 2.61
C ASP A 22 -18.99 -7.32 4.04
N ASP A 23 -19.67 -8.46 4.15
CA ASP A 23 -20.09 -9.05 5.43
C ASP A 23 -18.92 -9.50 6.30
N MET A 24 -17.72 -9.64 5.73
CA MET A 24 -16.49 -9.96 6.48
C MET A 24 -15.84 -8.70 7.07
N GLY A 25 -16.29 -7.52 6.66
CA GLY A 25 -15.71 -6.24 7.06
C GLY A 25 -14.58 -5.76 6.16
N ASP A 26 -14.38 -6.37 4.98
CA ASP A 26 -13.40 -5.84 4.03
C ASP A 26 -13.91 -4.53 3.43
N VAL A 27 -13.05 -3.53 3.36
CA VAL A 27 -13.37 -2.20 2.84
C VAL A 27 -12.57 -1.93 1.57
N ARG A 28 -13.25 -1.48 0.52
CA ARG A 28 -12.65 -1.15 -0.78
C ARG A 28 -13.11 0.22 -1.28
N TYR A 29 -12.16 1.07 -1.64
CA TYR A 29 -12.38 2.44 -2.14
C TYR A 29 -12.04 2.52 -3.62
N TYR A 30 -12.95 3.11 -4.40
CA TYR A 30 -12.83 3.21 -5.86
C TYR A 30 -12.99 4.64 -6.35
N ASN A 31 -12.31 4.98 -7.44
CA ASN A 31 -12.56 6.21 -8.19
C ASN A 31 -13.81 6.06 -9.10
N LYS A 32 -14.20 7.15 -9.76
CA LYS A 32 -15.36 7.17 -10.69
C LYS A 32 -15.24 6.19 -11.88
N LYS A 33 -14.05 5.65 -12.15
CA LYS A 33 -13.81 4.65 -13.20
C LYS A 33 -13.88 3.22 -12.67
N GLY A 34 -14.26 3.03 -11.40
CA GLY A 34 -14.31 1.71 -10.76
C GLY A 34 -12.93 1.13 -10.44
N GLN A 35 -11.88 1.94 -10.42
CA GLN A 35 -10.52 1.48 -10.10
C GLN A 35 -10.21 1.71 -8.62
N PRO A 36 -9.49 0.78 -7.95
CA PRO A 36 -9.03 1.00 -6.58
C PRO A 36 -8.28 2.33 -6.46
N HIS A 37 -8.71 3.19 -5.53
CA HIS A 37 -8.14 4.51 -5.38
C HIS A 37 -8.46 5.09 -3.99
N ARG A 38 -7.42 5.55 -3.30
CA ARG A 38 -7.53 6.39 -2.10
C ARG A 38 -6.23 7.16 -1.87
N LEU A 39 -6.31 8.43 -1.45
CA LEU A 39 -5.11 9.28 -1.26
C LEU A 39 -4.62 9.32 0.19
N ASP A 40 -5.50 9.07 1.15
CA ASP A 40 -5.27 9.25 2.59
C ASP A 40 -5.24 7.93 3.38
N GLY A 41 -5.19 6.80 2.69
CA GLY A 41 -5.22 5.48 3.31
C GLY A 41 -5.22 4.35 2.29
N PRO A 42 -5.32 3.08 2.76
CA PRO A 42 -5.40 1.94 1.87
C PRO A 42 -6.70 2.01 1.06
N ALA A 43 -6.58 1.72 -0.24
CA ALA A 43 -7.75 1.57 -1.10
C ALA A 43 -8.42 0.20 -0.88
N ILE A 44 -7.69 -0.78 -0.34
CA ILE A 44 -8.20 -2.09 0.06
C ILE A 44 -7.70 -2.37 1.47
N GLU A 45 -8.61 -2.63 2.40
CA GLU A 45 -8.32 -3.06 3.77
C GLU A 45 -9.20 -4.28 4.07
N MET A 46 -8.57 -5.43 4.28
CA MET A 46 -9.28 -6.67 4.58
C MET A 46 -9.31 -6.92 6.09
N ALA A 47 -10.32 -7.64 6.54
CA ALA A 47 -10.49 -7.97 7.96
C ALA A 47 -9.35 -8.82 8.53
N ASN A 48 -8.64 -9.58 7.68
CA ASN A 48 -7.45 -10.35 8.08
C ASN A 48 -6.20 -9.49 8.28
N GLY A 49 -6.26 -8.18 8.05
CA GLY A 49 -5.13 -7.26 8.20
C GLY A 49 -4.38 -6.94 6.89
N TYR A 50 -4.76 -7.53 5.75
CA TYR A 50 -4.17 -7.18 4.46
C TYR A 50 -4.55 -5.74 4.08
N LYS A 51 -3.55 -4.94 3.69
CA LYS A 51 -3.75 -3.56 3.24
C LYS A 51 -3.03 -3.32 1.94
N ALA A 52 -3.68 -2.62 1.02
CA ALA A 52 -3.07 -2.18 -0.23
C ALA A 52 -3.46 -0.75 -0.60
N TRP A 53 -2.45 0.05 -0.95
CA TRP A 53 -2.57 1.44 -1.34
C TRP A 53 -2.57 1.55 -2.85
N TYR A 54 -3.65 2.12 -3.39
CA TYR A 54 -3.80 2.33 -4.82
C TYR A 54 -4.13 3.79 -5.11
N VAL A 55 -3.53 4.31 -6.17
CA VAL A 55 -3.90 5.57 -6.81
C VAL A 55 -4.22 5.28 -8.25
N ASN A 56 -5.48 5.48 -8.65
CA ASN A 56 -5.98 5.26 -10.02
C ASN A 56 -5.70 3.84 -10.54
N GLY A 57 -5.94 2.83 -9.70
CA GLY A 57 -5.74 1.43 -10.03
C GLY A 57 -4.29 0.97 -10.04
N LYS A 58 -3.33 1.82 -9.67
CA LYS A 58 -1.91 1.46 -9.56
C LYS A 58 -1.48 1.42 -8.10
N LEU A 59 -0.77 0.36 -7.70
CA LEU A 59 -0.11 0.32 -6.38
C LEU A 59 0.81 1.53 -6.23
N HIS A 60 0.59 2.32 -5.19
CA HIS A 60 1.30 3.57 -5.00
C HIS A 60 1.26 3.99 -3.54
N ARG A 61 2.42 4.20 -2.94
CA ARG A 61 2.61 4.90 -1.66
C ARG A 61 4.05 5.41 -1.57
N GLU A 62 4.24 6.67 -1.21
CA GLU A 62 5.58 7.29 -1.12
C GLU A 62 6.19 7.11 0.27
N ASP A 63 5.39 7.23 1.33
CA ASP A 63 5.88 7.22 2.72
C ASP A 63 5.86 5.84 3.40
N GLY A 64 5.64 4.76 2.65
CA GLY A 64 5.50 3.42 3.23
C GLY A 64 5.23 2.34 2.20
N PRO A 65 5.04 1.09 2.66
CA PRO A 65 4.72 -0.02 1.76
C PRO A 65 3.35 0.19 1.12
N ALA A 66 3.26 -0.06 -0.18
CA ALA A 66 2.00 -0.04 -0.91
C ALA A 66 1.21 -1.36 -0.73
N ILE A 67 1.84 -2.40 -0.18
CA ILE A 67 1.16 -3.62 0.30
C ILE A 67 1.73 -4.00 1.66
N GLU A 68 0.84 -4.28 2.61
CA GLU A 68 1.14 -4.88 3.91
C GLU A 68 0.33 -6.18 4.02
N TRP A 69 1.01 -7.30 4.26
CA TRP A 69 0.38 -8.61 4.43
C TRP A 69 0.18 -8.94 5.92
N PRO A 70 -0.82 -9.78 6.26
CA PRO A 70 -1.11 -10.19 7.64
C PRO A 70 0.05 -10.88 8.35
N ASP A 71 0.91 -11.58 7.61
CA ASP A 71 2.08 -12.28 8.12
C ASP A 71 3.27 -11.35 8.43
N GLY A 72 3.14 -10.05 8.12
CA GLY A 72 4.20 -9.06 8.30
C GLY A 72 4.98 -8.75 7.03
N GLY A 73 4.71 -9.43 5.91
CA GLY A 73 5.29 -9.13 4.62
C GLY A 73 4.98 -7.70 4.17
N ARG A 74 5.89 -7.08 3.43
CA ARG A 74 5.76 -5.70 2.95
C ARG A 74 6.32 -5.52 1.55
N SER A 75 5.69 -4.66 0.75
CA SER A 75 6.19 -4.32 -0.58
C SER A 75 5.92 -2.87 -0.93
N TRP A 76 6.92 -2.22 -1.51
CA TRP A 76 6.90 -0.81 -1.87
C TRP A 76 6.69 -0.64 -3.37
N TYR A 77 5.73 0.20 -3.73
CA TYR A 77 5.43 0.54 -5.10
C TYR A 77 5.17 2.03 -5.23
N VAL A 78 5.69 2.62 -6.30
CA VAL A 78 5.36 3.97 -6.73
C VAL A 78 4.88 3.90 -8.17
N ASN A 79 3.68 4.40 -8.43
CA ASN A 79 3.06 4.43 -9.76
C ASN A 79 2.99 3.06 -10.45
N GLY A 80 2.72 2.01 -9.68
CA GLY A 80 2.62 0.62 -10.15
C GLY A 80 3.95 -0.07 -10.37
N LYS A 81 5.08 0.61 -10.14
CA LYS A 81 6.42 0.03 -10.23
C LYS A 81 6.95 -0.26 -8.85
N ARG A 82 7.48 -1.47 -8.64
CA ARG A 82 8.16 -1.81 -7.40
C ARG A 82 9.38 -0.91 -7.23
N HIS A 83 9.46 -0.19 -6.12
CA HIS A 83 10.44 0.88 -5.96
C HIS A 83 10.62 1.25 -4.49
N ARG A 84 11.87 1.35 -4.05
CA ARG A 84 12.26 1.99 -2.78
C ARG A 84 13.73 2.40 -2.87
N ILE A 85 14.07 3.60 -2.40
CA ILE A 85 15.46 4.09 -2.34
C ILE A 85 16.06 4.04 -0.93
N ASP A 86 15.24 3.84 0.09
CA ASP A 86 15.68 3.81 1.50
C ASP A 86 15.86 2.40 2.06
N GLY A 87 15.79 1.37 1.20
CA GLY A 87 15.92 -0.02 1.62
C GLY A 87 15.33 -1.00 0.60
N PRO A 88 15.09 -2.25 1.01
CA PRO A 88 14.49 -3.25 0.13
C PRO A 88 13.04 -2.89 -0.21
N ALA A 89 12.67 -3.12 -1.48
CA ALA A 89 11.31 -2.91 -1.96
C ALA A 89 10.40 -4.12 -1.72
N ILE A 90 10.94 -5.24 -1.21
CA ILE A 90 10.20 -6.38 -0.65
C ILE A 90 10.89 -6.80 0.63
N GLU A 91 10.12 -6.96 1.70
CA GLU A 91 10.56 -7.55 2.96
C GLU A 91 9.59 -8.66 3.32
N TRP A 92 10.10 -9.89 3.39
CA TRP A 92 9.33 -11.03 3.87
C TRP A 92 9.60 -11.32 5.35
N PRO A 93 8.64 -11.88 6.09
CA PRO A 93 8.79 -12.17 7.53
C PRO A 93 9.99 -13.08 7.86
N GLU A 94 10.33 -14.00 6.96
CA GLU A 94 11.49 -14.88 7.10
C GLU A 94 12.84 -14.21 6.82
N GLY A 95 12.85 -12.90 6.53
CA GLY A 95 14.06 -12.09 6.35
C GLY A 95 14.57 -12.00 4.92
N THR A 96 13.88 -12.63 3.95
CA THR A 96 14.21 -12.45 2.53
C THR A 96 13.90 -11.01 2.10
N LYS A 97 14.91 -10.34 1.51
CA LYS A 97 14.83 -8.94 1.05
C LYS A 97 15.14 -8.83 -0.43
N TRP A 98 14.41 -7.98 -1.15
CA TRP A 98 14.66 -7.70 -2.56
C TRP A 98 14.68 -6.20 -2.81
N TRP A 99 15.71 -5.72 -3.50
CA TRP A 99 15.88 -4.31 -3.82
C TRP A 99 15.41 -4.04 -5.24
N PHE A 100 14.48 -3.10 -5.40
CA PHE A 100 13.99 -2.67 -6.70
C PHE A 100 14.01 -1.16 -6.81
N VAL A 101 14.45 -0.66 -7.97
CA VAL A 101 14.39 0.75 -8.32
C VAL A 101 13.69 0.90 -9.67
N ASN A 102 12.60 1.67 -9.71
CA ASN A 102 11.80 1.90 -10.91
C ASN A 102 11.36 0.61 -11.64
N GLY A 103 11.05 -0.43 -10.87
CA GLY A 103 10.61 -1.75 -11.37
C GLY A 103 11.76 -2.68 -11.81
N LYS A 104 13.02 -2.26 -11.72
CA LYS A 104 14.18 -3.10 -12.03
C LYS A 104 14.75 -3.71 -10.75
N LEU A 105 15.03 -5.01 -10.77
CA LEU A 105 15.72 -5.71 -9.69
C LEU A 105 17.17 -5.21 -9.64
N VAL A 106 17.60 -4.80 -8.45
CA VAL A 106 18.98 -4.38 -8.17
C VAL A 106 19.76 -5.52 -7.51
N GLY A 107 19.13 -6.23 -6.56
CA GLY A 107 19.74 -7.35 -5.86
C GLY A 107 18.78 -8.03 -4.89
N THR A 108 19.20 -9.17 -4.33
CA THR A 108 18.42 -9.99 -3.40
C THR A 108 19.29 -10.56 -2.29
N SER A 109 18.76 -10.62 -1.06
CA SER A 109 19.50 -11.18 0.07
C SER A 109 19.78 -12.67 -0.09
N LYS A 110 19.01 -13.36 -0.94
CA LYS A 110 19.27 -14.76 -1.30
C LYS A 110 20.62 -14.96 -2.01
N GLU A 111 21.11 -13.93 -2.69
CA GLU A 111 22.39 -13.92 -3.39
C GLU A 111 23.47 -13.21 -2.57
N GLY A 112 23.22 -12.96 -1.28
CA GLY A 112 24.13 -12.25 -0.39
C GLY A 112 24.14 -10.73 -0.56
N PHE A 113 23.22 -10.16 -1.36
CA PHE A 113 23.13 -8.71 -1.53
C PHE A 113 22.68 -8.02 -0.24
N THR A 114 23.42 -6.99 0.16
CA THR A 114 23.27 -6.29 1.44
C THR A 114 22.75 -4.86 1.28
N GLU A 115 22.47 -4.20 2.40
CA GLU A 115 22.11 -2.77 2.41
C GLU A 115 23.30 -1.89 2.00
N GLU A 116 24.52 -2.34 2.29
CA GLU A 116 25.79 -1.69 1.96
C GLU A 116 26.03 -1.74 0.45
N ASP A 117 25.76 -2.90 -0.18
CA ASP A 117 25.78 -3.02 -1.65
C ASP A 117 24.76 -2.08 -2.29
N PHE A 118 23.57 -1.96 -1.70
CA PHE A 118 22.56 -1.03 -2.19
C PHE A 118 22.97 0.43 -2.03
N LYS A 119 23.56 0.81 -0.88
CA LYS A 119 24.09 2.16 -0.65
C LYS A 119 25.15 2.50 -1.69
N GLN A 120 26.06 1.57 -1.98
CA GLN A 120 27.08 1.73 -3.00
C GLN A 120 26.47 1.86 -4.42
N TRP A 121 25.53 0.97 -4.77
CA TRP A 121 24.82 1.00 -6.04
C TRP A 121 24.11 2.35 -6.28
N LYS A 122 23.42 2.89 -5.26
CA LYS A 122 22.76 4.20 -5.36
C LYS A 122 23.75 5.33 -5.68
N LYS A 123 24.90 5.35 -5.01
CA LYS A 123 25.97 6.34 -5.25
C LYS A 123 26.47 6.29 -6.70
N GLU A 124 26.65 5.09 -7.26
CA GLU A 124 27.09 4.90 -8.65
C GLU A 124 26.04 5.32 -9.69
N HIS A 125 24.76 5.34 -9.30
CA HIS A 125 23.64 5.69 -10.17
C HIS A 125 23.07 7.10 -9.89
N GLY A 126 23.69 7.88 -9.01
CA GLY A 126 23.31 9.25 -8.70
C GLY A 126 21.99 9.38 -7.91
N LEU A 127 21.71 8.43 -7.02
CA LEU A 127 20.52 8.38 -6.15
C LEU A 127 20.84 8.60 -4.68
#